data_AF-A0A852IVI4-F1
#
_entry.id   AF-A0A852IVI4-F1
#
_cell.length_a   1.000
_cell.length_b   1.000
_cell.length_c   1.000
_cell.angle_alpha   90.00
_cell.angle_beta   90.00
_cell.angle_gamma   90.00
#
_symmetry.space_group_name_H-M   'P 1'
#
loop_
_entity.id
_entity.type
_entity.pdbx_description
1 polymer ?
#
loop_
_entity_poly.entity_id
_entity_poly.type
_entity_poly.pdbx_seq_one_letter_code
_entity_poly.pdbx_strand_id
1 'polypeptide(L)'
;PSPKQVLAGVYPISQLQEPYSAVGYLASRLPLPTLLQLPSATSAWTAWDICEAWAEQRGYKTARTARNDAYRAANSILRLVAEGRLLLCHRPPG
;
A
#
# COMPACT_ATOMS: atom_id res chain seq x y z
N PRO A 1 -4.82 10.30 -11.01
CA PRO A 1 -6.04 10.17 -10.17
C PRO A 1 -5.70 10.61 -8.74
N SER A 2 -6.64 11.18 -7.99
CA SER A 2 -6.35 11.54 -6.60
C SER A 2 -6.26 10.26 -5.73
N PRO A 3 -5.31 10.17 -4.78
CA PRO A 3 -5.22 9.01 -3.88
C PRO A 3 -6.55 8.65 -3.21
N LYS A 4 -7.33 9.65 -2.81
CA LYS A 4 -8.64 9.47 -2.17
C LYS A 4 -9.64 8.73 -3.07
N GLN A 5 -9.67 9.05 -4.37
CA GLN A 5 -10.58 8.38 -5.33
C GLN A 5 -10.22 6.90 -5.52
N VAL A 6 -8.93 6.58 -5.51
CA VAL A 6 -8.45 5.20 -5.62
C VAL A 6 -8.87 4.40 -4.39
N LEU A 7 -8.68 4.98 -3.20
CA LEU A 7 -9.03 4.33 -1.93
C LEU A 7 -10.54 4.21 -1.71
N ALA A 8 -11.32 5.15 -2.25
CA ALA A 8 -12.77 5.07 -2.25
C ALA A 8 -13.33 4.06 -3.28
N GLY A 9 -12.48 3.38 -4.05
CA GLY A 9 -12.91 2.43 -5.08
C GLY A 9 -13.52 3.06 -6.34
N VAL A 10 -13.46 4.40 -6.46
CA VAL A 10 -14.01 5.15 -7.61
C VAL A 10 -13.16 4.94 -8.85
N TYR A 11 -11.85 4.71 -8.68
CA TYR A 11 -10.92 4.48 -9.79
C TYR A 11 -10.34 3.06 -9.73
N PRO A 12 -10.31 2.30 -10.84
CA PRO A 12 -9.86 0.91 -10.84
C PRO A 12 -8.35 0.80 -10.56
N ILE A 13 -7.99 -0.01 -9.56
CA ILE A 13 -6.59 -0.23 -9.14
C ILE A 13 -5.75 -0.78 -10.31
N SER A 14 -6.32 -1.63 -11.17
CA SER A 14 -5.60 -2.21 -12.32
C SER A 14 -5.14 -1.17 -13.37
N GLN A 15 -5.70 0.05 -13.36
CA GLN A 15 -5.32 1.12 -14.29
C GLN A 15 -4.34 2.12 -13.67
N LEU A 16 -3.93 1.94 -12.41
CA LEU A 16 -2.99 2.86 -11.77
C LEU A 16 -1.58 2.73 -12.35
N GLN A 17 -1.07 3.81 -12.92
CA GLN A 17 0.34 3.90 -13.32
C GLN A 17 1.27 3.92 -12.09
N GLU A 18 0.86 4.57 -10.99
CA GLU A 18 1.68 4.76 -9.80
C GLU A 18 0.92 4.47 -8.49
N PRO A 19 0.90 3.21 -8.01
CA PRO A 19 0.20 2.82 -6.78
C PRO A 19 0.85 3.35 -5.49
N TYR A 20 2.14 3.73 -5.54
CA TYR A 20 2.90 4.18 -4.38
C TYR A 20 2.33 5.43 -3.72
N SER A 21 1.84 6.39 -4.51
CA SER A 21 1.25 7.63 -3.99
C SER A 21 -0.01 7.36 -3.16
N ALA A 22 -0.81 6.36 -3.56
CA ALA A 22 -1.99 5.94 -2.80
C ALA A 22 -1.61 5.20 -1.50
N VAL A 23 -0.58 4.35 -1.56
CA VAL A 23 -0.04 3.68 -0.36
C VAL A 23 0.59 4.69 0.61
N GLY A 24 1.32 5.70 0.11
CA GLY A 24 1.88 6.76 0.95
C GLY A 24 0.80 7.60 1.64
N TYR A 25 -0.29 7.91 0.94
CA TYR A 25 -1.44 8.56 1.56
C TYR A 25 -2.07 7.70 2.67
N LEU A 26 -2.20 6.38 2.47
CA LEU A 26 -2.64 5.46 3.53
C LEU A 26 -1.66 5.42 4.71
N ALA A 27 -0.36 5.31 4.44
CA ALA A 27 0.69 5.24 5.46
C ALA A 27 0.71 6.49 6.35
N SER A 28 0.36 7.66 5.80
CA SER A 28 0.28 8.90 6.57
C SER A 28 -0.87 8.94 7.59
N ARG A 29 -1.86 8.04 7.47
CA ARG A 29 -3.10 8.04 8.26
C ARG A 29 -3.29 6.80 9.12
N LEU A 30 -2.69 5.68 8.70
CA LEU A 30 -2.81 4.40 9.36
C LEU A 30 -1.41 3.86 9.69
N PRO A 31 -1.24 3.18 10.83
CA PRO A 31 0.00 2.46 11.12
C PRO A 31 0.10 1.20 10.25
N LEU A 32 0.36 1.37 8.95
CA LEU A 32 0.42 0.29 7.97
C LEU A 32 1.42 -0.82 8.34
N PRO A 33 2.64 -0.53 8.85
CA PRO A 33 3.57 -1.59 9.22
C PRO A 33 3.02 -2.52 10.30
N THR A 34 2.34 -1.97 11.30
CA THR A 34 1.74 -2.74 12.39
C THR A 34 0.54 -3.54 11.88
N LEU A 35 -0.32 -2.94 11.05
CA LEU A 35 -1.50 -3.60 10.49
C LEU A 35 -1.13 -4.75 9.53
N LEU A 36 -0.06 -4.57 8.76
CA LEU A 36 0.45 -5.56 7.82
C LEU A 36 1.40 -6.58 8.49
N GLN A 37 1.68 -6.44 9.79
CA GLN A 37 2.62 -7.30 10.53
C GLN A 37 4.01 -7.34 9.89
N LEU A 38 4.51 -6.16 9.47
CA LEU A 38 5.85 -6.00 8.91
C LEU A 38 6.91 -6.00 10.03
N PRO A 39 8.15 -6.45 9.74
CA PRO A 39 9.24 -6.45 10.72
C PRO A 39 9.54 -5.02 11.17
N SER A 40 9.78 -4.79 12.47
CA SER A 40 10.06 -3.44 13.00
C SER A 40 11.31 -2.83 12.35
N ALA A 41 11.14 -1.75 11.58
CA ALA A 41 12.26 -0.96 11.09
C ALA A 41 12.78 0.00 12.18
N THR A 42 14.09 0.23 12.22
CA THR A 42 14.76 1.21 13.09
C THR A 42 14.57 2.65 12.60
N SER A 43 14.20 2.86 11.34
CA SER A 43 13.98 4.15 10.70
C SER A 43 12.49 4.42 10.43
N ALA A 44 12.17 5.68 10.09
CA ALA A 44 10.84 6.06 9.65
C ALA A 44 10.48 5.34 8.34
N TRP A 45 9.32 4.69 8.30
CA TRP A 45 8.84 3.97 7.13
C TRP A 45 8.47 4.91 5.99
N THR A 46 9.04 4.68 4.81
CA THR A 46 8.53 5.29 3.57
C THR A 46 7.50 4.40 2.90
N ALA A 47 6.72 4.95 1.98
CA ALA A 47 5.78 4.17 1.17
C ALA A 47 6.48 3.05 0.37
N TRP A 48 7.73 3.29 -0.03
CA TRP A 48 8.57 2.31 -0.72
C TRP A 48 8.95 1.16 0.20
N ASP A 49 9.49 1.46 1.39
CA ASP A 49 9.92 0.45 2.37
C ASP A 49 8.76 -0.47 2.78
N ILE A 50 7.56 0.10 2.97
CA ILE A 50 6.35 -0.67 3.28
C ILE A 50 6.03 -1.64 2.14
N CYS A 51 6.08 -1.17 0.89
CA CYS A 51 5.80 -2.02 -0.27
C CYS A 51 6.87 -3.09 -0.46
N GLU A 52 8.14 -2.77 -0.20
CA GLU A 52 9.26 -3.70 -0.31
C GLU A 52 9.18 -4.80 0.76
N ALA A 53 8.96 -4.43 2.02
CA ALA A 53 8.79 -5.38 3.11
C ALA A 53 7.54 -6.25 2.92
N TRP A 54 6.45 -5.68 2.39
CA TRP A 54 5.26 -6.46 2.05
C TRP A 54 5.50 -7.42 0.87
N ALA A 55 6.27 -6.99 -0.14
CA ALA A 55 6.68 -7.86 -1.23
C ALA A 55 7.52 -9.04 -0.73
N GLU A 56 8.45 -8.79 0.19
CA GLU A 56 9.28 -9.83 0.81
C GLU A 56 8.42 -10.83 1.59
N GLN A 57 7.55 -10.35 2.48
CA GLN A 57 6.68 -11.18 3.31
C GLN A 57 5.72 -12.07 2.48
N ARG A 58 5.20 -11.55 1.36
CA ARG A 58 4.30 -12.28 0.45
C ARG A 58 5.03 -13.07 -0.65
N GLY A 59 6.35 -12.94 -0.75
CA GLY A 59 7.15 -13.57 -1.80
C GLY A 59 6.91 -13.00 -3.20
N TYR A 60 6.49 -11.74 -3.32
CA TYR A 60 6.38 -11.07 -4.61
C TYR A 60 7.77 -10.74 -5.15
N LYS A 61 8.25 -11.57 -6.08
CA LYS A 61 9.55 -11.40 -6.74
C LYS A 61 9.39 -11.24 -8.24
N THR A 62 10.25 -10.42 -8.83
CA THR A 62 10.31 -10.26 -10.29
C THR A 62 10.95 -11.48 -10.94
N ALA A 63 10.40 -11.91 -12.07
CA ALA A 63 10.80 -13.16 -12.72
C ALA A 63 12.26 -13.20 -13.21
N ARG A 64 12.84 -12.03 -13.53
CA ARG A 64 14.18 -11.95 -14.16
C ARG A 64 15.34 -11.78 -13.18
N THR A 65 15.13 -11.05 -12.09
CA THR A 65 16.22 -10.64 -11.18
C THR A 65 15.95 -11.01 -9.72
N ALA A 66 14.85 -11.70 -9.44
CA ALA A 66 14.42 -12.10 -8.10
C ALA A 66 14.35 -10.94 -7.08
N ARG A 67 14.24 -9.69 -7.57
CA ARG A 67 14.06 -8.50 -6.74
C ARG A 67 12.64 -8.43 -6.21
N ASN A 68 12.46 -7.80 -5.04
CA ASN A 68 11.16 -7.55 -4.46
C ASN A 68 10.30 -6.68 -5.40
N ASP A 69 9.11 -7.18 -5.74
CA ASP A 69 8.18 -6.50 -6.63
C ASP A 69 7.27 -5.55 -5.82
N ALA A 70 7.78 -4.33 -5.60
CA ALA A 70 7.09 -3.29 -4.85
C ALA A 70 5.79 -2.84 -5.53
N TYR A 71 5.69 -2.91 -6.87
CA TYR A 71 4.50 -2.50 -7.61
C TYR A 71 3.35 -3.49 -7.40
N ARG A 72 3.65 -4.79 -7.49
CA ARG A 72 2.69 -5.85 -7.18
C ARG A 72 2.26 -5.81 -5.71
N ALA A 73 3.20 -5.56 -4.81
CA ALA A 73 2.91 -5.35 -3.39
C ALA A 73 1.95 -4.18 -3.17
N ALA A 74 2.24 -3.00 -3.73
CA ALA A 74 1.39 -1.82 -3.60
C ALA A 74 -0.04 -2.09 -4.09
N ASN A 75 -0.20 -2.74 -5.25
CA ASN A 75 -1.52 -3.12 -5.75
C ASN A 75 -2.27 -4.08 -4.84
N SER A 76 -1.59 -5.04 -4.22
CA SER A 76 -2.22 -5.95 -3.25
C SER A 76 -2.67 -5.22 -1.99
N ILE A 77 -1.90 -4.24 -1.48
CA ILE A 77 -2.28 -3.42 -0.32
C ILE A 77 -3.55 -2.61 -0.64
N LEU A 78 -3.60 -1.98 -1.82
CA LEU A 78 -4.78 -1.22 -2.24
C LEU A 78 -6.03 -2.11 -2.37
N ARG A 79 -5.87 -3.37 -2.80
CA ARG A 79 -6.97 -4.34 -2.84
C ARG A 79 -7.46 -4.72 -1.45
N LEU A 80 -6.58 -4.87 -0.46
CA LEU A 80 -6.99 -5.12 0.94
C LEU A 80 -7.84 -3.97 1.50
N VAL A 81 -7.55 -2.73 1.11
CA VAL A 81 -8.37 -1.56 1.48
C VAL A 81 -9.73 -1.62 0.79
N ALA A 82 -9.76 -1.89 -0.52
CA ALA A 82 -11.00 -2.00 -1.28
C ALA A 82 -11.90 -3.16 -0.79
N GLU A 83 -11.32 -4.26 -0.32
CA GLU A 83 -12.01 -5.39 0.30
C GLU A 83 -12.50 -5.11 1.74
N GLY A 84 -12.12 -3.97 2.33
CA GLY A 84 -12.48 -3.60 3.70
C GLY A 84 -11.65 -4.30 4.79
N ARG A 85 -10.57 -5.00 4.43
CA ARG A 85 -9.63 -5.61 5.38
C ARG A 85 -8.73 -4.56 6.05
N LEU A 86 -8.46 -3.46 5.34
CA LEU A 86 -7.81 -2.27 5.87
C LEU A 86 -8.80 -1.11 5.83
N LEU A 87 -9.22 -0.63 6.99
CA LEU A 87 -10.24 0.40 7.12
C LEU A 87 -9.59 1.79 7.20
N LEU A 88 -9.98 2.67 6.28
CA LEU A 88 -9.66 4.09 6.34
C LEU A 88 -10.90 4.88 6.72
N CYS A 89 -10.85 5.59 7.85
CA CYS A 89 -11.93 6.49 8.26
C CYS A 89 -11.55 7.94 7.98
N HIS A 90 -12.47 8.69 7.36
CA HIS A 90 -12.35 10.13 7.21
C HIS A 90 -13.08 10.85 8.33
N ARG A 91 -12.42 11.84 8.93
CA ARG A 91 -13.09 12.77 9.86
C ARG A 91 -14.03 13.66 9.04
N PRO A 92 -15.27 13.93 9.51
CA PRO A 92 -16.19 14.83 8.81
C PRO A 92 -15.56 16.22 8.62
N PRO A 93 -15.87 16.91 7.51
CA PRO A 93 -15.52 18.32 7.37
C PRO A 93 -16.33 19.12 8.41
N GLY A 94 -15.62 19.81 9.30
CA GLY A 94 -16.17 20.79 10.23
C GLY A 94 -15.95 22.20 9.73
#